data_AF-A0A969KZ28-F1
#
_entry.id   AF-A0A969KZ28-F1
#
_cell.length_a   1.000
_cell.length_b   1.000
_cell.length_c   1.000
_cell.angle_alpha   90.00
_cell.angle_beta   90.00
_cell.angle_gamma   90.00
#
_symmetry.space_group_name_H-M   'P 1'
#
loop_
_entity.id
_entity.type
_entity.pdbx_description
1 polymer ?
#
loop_
_entity_poly.entity_id
_entity_poly.type
_entity_poly.pdbx_seq_one_letter_code
_entity_poly.pdbx_strand_id
1 'polypeptide(L)'
;MDRTFLYYQIAEAIRQDIRNEALRPGDRLPSVRELATRWNCTIGTVQRAYEELARQGLVTSRPGQGTHVTAAIPATLETPLRRAALVHRAEAFILEALTAGYSTLETEQAVRMALDRWRTLSQTPVPLTESRLRFIGSHDPAMALIAARFADFAPGETPHLTFSGSLGGLIALAEGEADLAGCHLWDEESDTYNVPFVRRLLPGRRVALLTLAHRRLGFLLSAANPTLLINLENLANSGLRFINRQRGAGTRVWLDAHLHRLGITPEQLPGYDQEKRTHSEVAQMIAEGQADIGLGVEAAALAFGLRFIPLTEERYDLIIPAEAWAFSPIQALAHWLTTDTARTEMIALGGYDVKETGRVQWVE
;
A
#
# COMPACT_ATOMS: atom_id res chain seq x y z
N MET A 1 14.04 -18.51 26.49
CA MET A 1 14.79 -17.30 26.89
C MET A 1 15.05 -16.49 25.63
N ASP A 2 14.20 -15.50 25.39
CA ASP A 2 14.18 -14.69 24.18
C ASP A 2 15.31 -13.66 24.23
N ARG A 3 16.48 -14.05 23.71
CA ARG A 3 17.72 -13.26 23.73
C ARG A 3 17.96 -12.62 22.36
N THR A 4 16.89 -12.23 21.69
CA THR A 4 16.89 -11.58 20.38
C THR A 4 17.36 -10.12 20.54
N PHE A 5 18.68 -10.01 20.70
CA PHE A 5 19.59 -8.94 20.31
C PHE A 5 19.32 -7.50 20.77
N LEU A 6 19.45 -7.25 22.07
CA LEU A 6 19.48 -5.90 22.66
C LEU A 6 20.46 -4.92 21.98
N TYR A 7 21.56 -5.41 21.38
CA TYR A 7 22.47 -4.56 20.60
C TYR A 7 21.83 -4.01 19.31
N TYR A 8 20.91 -4.75 18.67
CA TYR A 8 20.18 -4.26 17.50
C TYR A 8 19.22 -3.13 17.90
N GLN A 9 18.56 -3.25 19.06
CA GLN A 9 17.67 -2.20 19.56
C GLN A 9 18.45 -0.91 19.88
N ILE A 10 19.62 -1.04 20.50
CA ILE A 10 20.53 0.09 20.76
C ILE A 10 20.99 0.74 19.43
N ALA A 11 21.36 -0.08 18.44
CA ALA A 11 21.79 0.42 17.14
C ALA A 11 20.64 1.10 16.36
N GLU A 12 19.42 0.58 16.45
CA GLU A 12 18.24 1.17 15.80
C GLU A 12 17.82 2.49 16.45
N ALA A 13 17.85 2.60 17.78
CA ALA A 13 17.56 3.86 18.45
C ALA A 13 18.51 4.97 18.00
N ILE A 14 19.82 4.70 17.97
CA ILE A 14 20.82 5.66 17.50
C ILE A 14 20.62 5.97 16.00
N ARG A 15 20.24 4.98 15.19
CA ARG A 15 19.95 5.18 13.76
C ARG A 15 18.75 6.11 13.56
N GLN A 16 17.72 5.99 14.39
CA GLN A 16 16.55 6.87 14.37
C GLN A 16 16.91 8.28 14.82
N ASP A 17 17.72 8.42 15.87
CA ASP A 17 18.22 9.73 16.33
C ASP A 17 19.03 10.44 15.22
N ILE A 18 19.85 9.70 14.46
CA ILE A 18 20.57 10.26 13.30
C ILE A 18 19.61 10.62 12.16
N ARG A 19 18.64 9.76 11.83
CA ARG A 19 17.65 10.00 10.76
C ARG A 19 16.75 11.21 11.04
N ASN A 20 16.39 11.41 12.30
CA ASN A 20 15.52 12.49 12.76
C ASN A 20 16.31 13.78 13.06
N GLU A 21 17.60 13.83 12.70
CA GLU A 21 18.52 14.95 12.96
C GLU A 21 18.72 15.33 14.44
N ALA A 22 18.32 14.45 15.37
CA ALA A 22 18.62 14.59 16.79
C ALA A 22 20.11 14.36 17.10
N LEU A 23 20.80 13.58 16.25
CA LEU A 23 22.25 13.45 16.21
C LEU A 23 22.77 13.84 14.83
N ARG A 24 23.59 14.87 14.76
CA ARG A 24 24.14 15.45 13.52
C ARG A 24 25.55 14.94 13.24
N PRO A 25 26.01 14.99 11.97
CA PRO A 25 27.41 14.79 11.63
C PRO A 25 28.39 15.49 12.57
N GLY A 26 29.33 14.73 13.12
CA GLY A 26 30.33 15.21 14.08
C GLY A 26 29.91 15.07 15.55
N ASP A 27 28.62 14.89 15.84
CA ASP A 27 28.14 14.74 17.22
C ASP A 27 28.75 13.51 17.88
N ARG A 28 29.07 13.67 19.16
CA ARG A 28 29.67 12.62 19.98
C ARG A 28 28.58 11.75 20.58
N LEU A 29 28.68 10.44 20.37
CA LEU A 29 27.83 9.47 21.04
C LEU A 29 28.24 9.27 22.51
N PRO A 30 27.31 8.83 23.38
CA PRO A 30 27.61 8.44 24.75
C PRO A 30 28.74 7.41 24.81
N SER A 31 29.48 7.39 25.91
CA SER A 31 30.50 6.35 26.08
C SER A 31 29.86 4.96 26.18
N VAL A 32 30.61 3.92 25.83
CA VAL A 32 30.13 2.53 25.93
C VAL A 32 29.60 2.21 27.34
N ARG A 33 30.22 2.78 28.38
CA ARG A 33 29.82 2.60 29.77
C ARG A 33 28.53 3.34 30.09
N GLU A 34 28.41 4.60 29.68
CA GLU A 34 27.18 5.40 29.87
C GLU A 34 25.98 4.73 29.20
N LEU A 35 26.16 4.27 27.96
CA LEU A 35 25.06 3.67 27.22
C LEU A 35 24.68 2.29 27.78
N ALA A 36 25.66 1.52 28.28
CA ALA A 36 25.40 0.24 28.95
C ALA A 36 24.58 0.44 30.24
N THR A 37 24.86 1.48 31.01
CA THR A 37 24.06 1.85 32.18
C THR A 37 22.65 2.28 31.78
N ARG A 38 22.53 3.15 30.76
CA ARG A 38 21.24 3.66 30.28
C ARG A 38 20.31 2.55 29.79
N TRP A 39 20.86 1.55 29.11
CA TRP A 39 20.10 0.44 28.54
C TRP A 39 20.08 -0.81 29.42
N ASN A 40 20.60 -0.72 30.64
CA ASN A 40 20.70 -1.82 31.61
C ASN A 40 21.26 -3.11 30.97
N CYS A 41 22.39 -3.00 30.28
CA CYS A 41 22.97 -4.08 29.48
C CYS A 41 24.48 -4.24 29.68
N THR A 42 25.06 -5.29 29.09
CA THR A 42 26.51 -5.51 29.18
C THR A 42 27.26 -4.57 28.23
N ILE A 43 28.47 -4.17 28.63
CA ILE A 43 29.40 -3.37 27.79
C ILE A 43 29.59 -4.01 26.41
N GLY A 44 29.75 -5.34 26.34
CA GLY A 44 29.90 -6.05 25.06
C GLY A 44 28.68 -5.95 24.13
N THR A 45 27.48 -5.74 24.67
CA THR A 45 26.27 -5.50 23.88
C THR A 45 26.33 -4.12 23.22
N VAL A 46 26.80 -3.10 23.94
CA VAL A 46 26.97 -1.74 23.39
C VAL A 46 28.13 -1.68 22.40
N GLN A 47 29.26 -2.33 22.70
CA GLN A 47 30.40 -2.39 21.77
C GLN A 47 29.98 -2.98 20.42
N ARG A 48 29.24 -4.09 20.48
CA ARG A 48 28.69 -4.74 19.28
C ARG A 48 27.68 -3.86 18.54
N ALA A 49 26.91 -3.02 19.23
CA ALA A 49 26.03 -2.03 18.60
C ALA A 49 26.84 -0.93 17.88
N TYR A 50 27.91 -0.42 18.50
CA TYR A 50 28.77 0.61 17.91
C TYR A 50 29.60 0.07 16.74
N GLU A 51 30.09 -1.17 16.84
CA GLU A 51 30.76 -1.88 15.75
C GLU A 51 29.84 -2.04 14.55
N GLU A 52 28.58 -2.41 14.77
CA GLU A 52 27.59 -2.55 13.70
C GLU A 52 27.26 -1.20 13.04
N LEU A 53 27.11 -0.13 13.82
CA LEU A 53 26.93 1.23 13.29
C LEU A 53 28.18 1.71 12.52
N ALA A 54 29.37 1.38 13.00
CA ALA A 54 30.63 1.74 12.34
C ALA A 54 30.82 0.98 11.03
N ARG A 55 30.46 -0.31 11.00
CA ARG A 55 30.44 -1.14 9.79
C ARG A 55 29.49 -0.59 8.73
N GLN A 56 28.39 0.03 9.17
CA GLN A 56 27.41 0.71 8.29
C GLN A 56 27.86 2.12 7.89
N GLY A 57 29.01 2.59 8.38
CA GLY A 57 29.54 3.91 8.08
C GLY A 57 28.78 5.07 8.74
N LEU A 58 27.91 4.79 9.72
CA LEU A 58 27.10 5.80 10.42
C LEU A 58 27.85 6.48 11.57
N VAL A 59 28.87 5.80 12.11
CA VAL A 59 29.70 6.33 13.19
C VAL A 59 31.17 5.96 12.96
N THR A 60 32.07 6.73 13.55
CA THR A 60 33.51 6.44 13.58
C THR A 60 34.02 6.51 15.01
N SER A 61 34.85 5.56 15.41
CA SER A 61 35.47 5.55 16.72
C SER A 61 36.96 5.80 16.59
N ARG A 62 37.49 6.82 17.28
CA ARG A 62 38.92 7.10 17.36
C ARG A 62 39.43 6.87 18.78
N PRO A 63 40.55 6.15 18.96
CA PRO A 63 41.17 5.97 20.28
C PRO A 63 41.38 7.31 20.98
N GLY A 64 40.86 7.45 22.21
CA GLY A 64 40.97 8.67 23.02
C GLY A 64 40.00 9.81 22.68
N GLN A 65 39.27 9.77 21.56
CA GLN A 65 38.33 10.83 21.16
C GLN A 65 36.85 10.41 21.31
N GLY A 66 36.57 9.11 21.38
CA GLY A 66 35.21 8.58 21.48
C GLY A 66 34.62 8.23 20.13
N THR A 67 33.31 7.97 20.11
CA THR A 67 32.54 7.60 18.91
C THR A 67 31.75 8.80 18.42
N HIS A 68 31.86 9.14 17.13
CA HIS A 68 31.21 10.29 16.52
C HIS A 68 30.38 9.89 15.31
N VAL A 69 29.29 10.61 15.06
CA VAL A 69 28.47 10.45 13.85
C VAL A 69 29.25 10.94 12.62
N THR A 70 29.23 10.17 11.55
CA THR A 70 29.96 10.50 10.30
C THR A 70 29.18 11.51 9.44
N ALA A 71 29.89 12.22 8.54
CA ALA A 71 29.31 13.23 7.66
C ALA A 71 28.55 12.70 6.44
N ALA A 72 28.43 11.38 6.31
CA ALA A 72 27.72 10.77 5.21
C ALA A 72 26.66 9.83 5.78
N ILE A 73 25.40 10.20 5.62
CA ILE A 73 24.38 9.23 5.25
C ILE A 73 24.46 9.19 3.72
N PRO A 74 25.13 8.21 3.08
CA PRO A 74 24.85 7.97 1.68
C PRO A 74 23.43 7.42 1.62
N ALA A 75 22.48 8.31 1.35
CA ALA A 75 21.33 7.92 0.57
C ALA A 75 21.90 7.33 -0.74
N THR A 76 21.57 6.06 -1.02
CA THR A 76 21.98 5.26 -2.19
C THR A 76 23.40 4.67 -2.13
N LEU A 77 23.47 3.33 -2.01
CA LEU A 77 23.99 2.42 -3.04
C LEU A 77 23.83 0.96 -2.55
N GLU A 78 23.12 0.18 -3.34
CA GLU A 78 22.97 -1.27 -3.19
C GLU A 78 24.33 -1.96 -3.38
N THR A 79 24.97 -2.42 -2.31
CA THR A 79 26.16 -3.24 -2.45
C THR A 79 25.77 -4.67 -2.88
N PRO A 80 26.57 -5.36 -3.72
CA PRO A 80 26.34 -6.76 -4.09
C PRO A 80 26.15 -7.69 -2.88
N LEU A 81 26.88 -7.42 -1.79
CA LEU A 81 26.75 -8.11 -0.51
C LEU A 81 25.39 -7.88 0.17
N ARG A 82 24.80 -6.68 0.06
CA ARG A 82 23.45 -6.38 0.59
C ARG A 82 22.36 -7.07 -0.22
N ARG A 83 22.47 -7.09 -1.56
CA ARG A 83 21.54 -7.85 -2.42
C ARG A 83 21.64 -9.35 -2.16
N ALA A 84 22.85 -9.90 -2.05
CA ALA A 84 23.06 -11.31 -1.71
C ALA A 84 22.48 -11.67 -0.33
N ALA A 85 22.65 -10.81 0.68
CA ALA A 85 22.07 -11.03 2.00
C ALA A 85 20.53 -10.97 2.00
N LEU A 86 19.93 -10.13 1.15
CA LEU A 86 18.47 -10.07 0.99
C LEU A 86 17.95 -11.33 0.28
N VAL A 87 18.59 -11.75 -0.81
CA VAL A 87 18.25 -12.98 -1.54
C VAL A 87 18.33 -14.19 -0.60
N HIS A 88 19.41 -14.32 0.17
CA HIS A 88 19.57 -15.41 1.12
C HIS A 88 18.46 -15.44 2.20
N ARG A 89 18.03 -14.27 2.68
CA ARG A 89 16.90 -14.18 3.63
C ARG A 89 15.57 -14.53 2.98
N ALA A 90 15.36 -14.11 1.74
CA ALA A 90 14.16 -14.47 0.98
C ALA A 90 14.12 -15.98 0.72
N GLU A 91 15.23 -16.60 0.33
CA GLU A 91 15.36 -18.05 0.16
C GLU A 91 15.06 -18.80 1.46
N ALA A 92 15.61 -18.35 2.59
CA ALA A 92 15.36 -18.95 3.89
C ALA A 92 13.87 -18.88 4.27
N PHE A 93 13.22 -17.73 4.05
CA PHE A 93 11.78 -17.55 4.25
C PHE A 93 10.95 -18.44 3.33
N ILE A 94 11.29 -18.52 2.04
CA ILE A 94 10.60 -19.39 1.09
C ILE A 94 10.73 -20.85 1.51
N LEU A 95 11.93 -21.28 1.90
CA LEU A 95 12.15 -22.64 2.37
C LEU A 95 11.32 -22.95 3.62
N GLU A 96 11.25 -22.02 4.58
CA GLU A 96 10.41 -22.15 5.78
C GLU A 96 8.93 -22.29 5.41
N ALA A 97 8.42 -21.45 4.51
CA ALA A 97 7.04 -21.50 4.03
C ALA A 97 6.72 -22.82 3.31
N LEU A 98 7.61 -23.29 2.45
CA LEU A 98 7.46 -24.57 1.76
C LEU A 98 7.46 -25.75 2.75
N THR A 99 8.34 -25.72 3.76
CA THR A 99 8.36 -26.76 4.81
C THR A 99 7.12 -26.75 5.70
N ALA A 100 6.46 -25.60 5.84
CA ALA A 100 5.19 -25.47 6.53
C ALA A 100 3.97 -25.89 5.68
N GLY A 101 4.19 -26.31 4.42
CA GLY A 101 3.17 -26.84 3.52
C GLY A 101 2.52 -25.81 2.59
N TYR A 102 2.99 -24.56 2.58
CA TYR A 102 2.50 -23.54 1.64
C TYR A 102 3.14 -23.72 0.26
N SER A 103 2.40 -23.42 -0.80
CA SER A 103 2.93 -23.39 -2.17
C SER A 103 3.78 -22.14 -2.43
N THR A 104 4.58 -22.16 -3.51
CA THR A 104 5.33 -20.98 -3.96
C THR A 104 4.42 -19.81 -4.32
N LEU A 105 3.23 -20.08 -4.88
CA LEU A 105 2.25 -19.07 -5.24
C LEU A 105 1.65 -18.38 -4.00
N GLU A 106 1.22 -19.16 -3.00
CA GLU A 106 0.72 -18.62 -1.73
C GLU A 106 1.79 -17.81 -0.99
N THR A 107 3.04 -18.30 -1.02
CA THR A 107 4.18 -17.61 -0.42
C THR A 107 4.45 -16.28 -1.11
N GLU A 108 4.43 -16.24 -2.45
CA GLU A 108 4.58 -15.00 -3.21
C GLU A 108 3.45 -14.00 -2.90
N GLN A 109 2.20 -14.48 -2.90
CA GLN A 109 1.03 -13.66 -2.56
C GLN A 109 1.15 -13.07 -1.16
N ALA A 110 1.54 -13.88 -0.16
CA ALA A 110 1.71 -13.43 1.22
C ALA A 110 2.80 -12.35 1.35
N VAL A 111 3.94 -12.51 0.64
CA VAL A 111 5.01 -11.49 0.63
C VAL A 111 4.53 -10.20 -0.02
N ARG A 112 3.84 -10.28 -1.17
CA ARG A 112 3.25 -9.10 -1.82
C ARG A 112 2.31 -8.36 -0.87
N MET A 113 1.41 -9.08 -0.20
CA MET A 113 0.49 -8.49 0.77
C MET A 113 1.20 -7.87 1.99
N ALA A 114 2.24 -8.52 2.51
CA ALA A 114 3.03 -7.99 3.62
C ALA A 114 3.78 -6.69 3.23
N LEU A 115 4.33 -6.64 2.02
CA LEU A 115 4.96 -5.44 1.46
C LEU A 115 3.94 -4.32 1.29
N ASP A 116 2.73 -4.61 0.82
CA ASP A 116 1.67 -3.62 0.65
C ASP A 116 1.19 -3.04 1.99
N ARG A 117 1.10 -3.89 3.03
CA ARG A 117 0.85 -3.42 4.41
C ARG A 117 1.97 -2.52 4.90
N TRP A 118 3.23 -2.88 4.66
CA TRP A 118 4.38 -2.10 5.11
C TRP A 118 4.45 -0.74 4.41
N ARG A 119 4.21 -0.69 3.09
CA ARG A 119 4.09 0.56 2.32
C ARG A 119 3.01 1.50 2.87
N THR A 120 1.91 0.94 3.36
CA THR A 120 0.82 1.71 3.97
C THR A 120 1.22 2.30 5.34
N LEU A 121 2.10 1.62 6.09
CA LEU A 121 2.55 2.03 7.42
C LEU A 121 3.77 2.97 7.40
N SER A 122 4.63 2.87 6.40
CA SER A 122 5.94 3.54 6.36
C SER A 122 5.95 4.91 5.67
N GLN A 123 4.88 5.69 5.82
CA GLN A 123 4.80 7.06 5.32
C GLN A 123 5.79 7.98 6.08
N THR A 124 7.06 7.96 5.69
CA THR A 124 8.02 9.02 5.97
C THR A 124 8.13 9.89 4.72
N PRO A 125 8.00 11.23 4.80
CA PRO A 125 8.23 12.10 3.66
C PRO A 125 9.68 11.91 3.18
N VAL A 126 9.85 11.38 1.96
CA VAL A 126 11.17 11.24 1.34
C VAL A 126 11.51 12.56 0.67
N PRO A 127 12.72 13.13 0.87
CA PRO A 127 13.12 14.39 0.24
C PRO A 127 13.03 14.34 -1.29
N LEU A 128 12.52 15.44 -1.87
CA LEU A 128 12.31 15.68 -3.30
C LEU A 128 13.64 16.01 -4.00
N THR A 129 14.39 15.01 -4.47
CA THR A 129 15.64 15.26 -5.22
C THR A 129 15.79 14.46 -6.52
N GLU A 130 14.83 13.61 -6.89
CA GLU A 130 14.85 12.90 -8.18
C GLU A 130 13.48 13.01 -8.86
N SER A 131 13.46 13.06 -10.20
CA SER A 131 12.27 12.87 -11.01
C SER A 131 11.56 11.60 -10.56
N ARG A 132 10.41 11.74 -9.89
CA ARG A 132 9.63 10.63 -9.35
C ARG A 132 8.17 10.88 -9.66
N LEU A 133 7.50 9.86 -10.18
CA LEU A 133 6.07 9.91 -10.42
C LEU A 133 5.32 9.85 -9.08
N ARG A 134 4.65 10.93 -8.68
CA ARG A 134 3.90 11.01 -7.42
C ARG A 134 2.46 10.57 -7.64
N PHE A 135 2.10 9.41 -7.08
CA PHE A 135 0.73 8.91 -7.04
C PHE A 135 0.12 9.13 -5.65
N ILE A 136 -1.07 9.72 -5.61
CA ILE A 136 -1.88 9.77 -4.38
C ILE A 136 -3.31 9.38 -4.73
N GLY A 137 -3.88 8.38 -4.04
CA GLY A 137 -5.28 8.04 -4.29
C GLY A 137 -5.74 6.75 -3.63
N SER A 138 -6.70 6.09 -4.26
CA SER A 138 -7.20 4.80 -3.79
C SER A 138 -6.17 3.69 -3.91
N HIS A 139 -6.23 2.75 -2.97
CA HIS A 139 -5.48 1.52 -3.05
C HIS A 139 -6.19 0.53 -3.97
N ASP A 140 -5.43 -0.19 -4.78
CA ASP A 140 -5.91 -1.26 -5.65
C ASP A 140 -4.81 -2.30 -5.92
N PRO A 141 -5.11 -3.61 -5.97
CA PRO A 141 -4.12 -4.63 -6.35
C PRO A 141 -3.42 -4.38 -7.70
N ALA A 142 -4.10 -3.82 -8.69
CA ALA A 142 -3.48 -3.47 -9.96
C ALA A 142 -2.48 -2.30 -9.84
N MET A 143 -2.63 -1.41 -8.85
CA MET A 143 -1.59 -0.40 -8.55
C MET A 143 -0.31 -1.02 -7.98
N ALA A 144 -0.43 -2.08 -7.16
CA ALA A 144 0.71 -2.84 -6.67
C ALA A 144 1.41 -3.58 -7.81
N LEU A 145 0.64 -4.13 -8.76
CA LEU A 145 1.16 -4.72 -9.99
C LEU A 145 1.92 -3.69 -10.84
N ILE A 146 1.32 -2.52 -11.09
CA ILE A 146 1.97 -1.41 -11.82
C ILE A 146 3.29 -1.04 -11.17
N ALA A 147 3.32 -0.88 -9.85
CA ALA A 147 4.56 -0.56 -9.14
C ALA A 147 5.63 -1.64 -9.29
N ALA A 148 5.23 -2.93 -9.32
CA ALA A 148 6.15 -4.04 -9.52
C ALA A 148 6.71 -4.08 -10.96
N ARG A 149 5.95 -3.59 -11.95
CA ARG A 149 6.34 -3.53 -13.37
C ARG A 149 6.94 -2.19 -13.80
N PHE A 150 6.98 -1.21 -12.91
CA PHE A 150 7.32 0.15 -13.27
C PHE A 150 8.70 0.29 -13.91
N ALA A 151 9.70 -0.42 -13.36
CA ALA A 151 11.06 -0.41 -13.90
C ALA A 151 11.18 -1.06 -15.29
N ASP A 152 10.23 -1.94 -15.65
CA ASP A 152 10.23 -2.64 -16.94
C ASP A 152 9.81 -1.70 -18.08
N PHE A 153 8.84 -0.81 -17.84
CA PHE A 153 8.32 0.12 -18.84
C PHE A 153 8.80 1.57 -18.69
N ALA A 154 9.31 1.97 -17.52
CA ALA A 154 9.91 3.28 -17.25
C ALA A 154 11.28 3.11 -16.55
N PRO A 155 12.33 2.67 -17.28
CA PRO A 155 13.64 2.41 -16.69
C PRO A 155 14.27 3.68 -16.11
N GLY A 156 14.83 3.58 -14.90
CA GLY A 156 15.49 4.69 -14.21
C GLY A 156 14.54 5.61 -13.42
N GLU A 157 13.23 5.39 -13.52
CA GLU A 157 12.21 6.14 -12.79
C GLU A 157 11.64 5.28 -11.65
N THR A 158 11.16 5.93 -10.59
CA THR A 158 10.52 5.23 -9.47
C THR A 158 9.19 5.89 -9.10
N PRO A 159 8.10 5.12 -8.93
CA PRO A 159 6.84 5.67 -8.52
C PRO A 159 6.81 5.81 -7.00
N HIS A 160 6.31 6.94 -6.51
CA HIS A 160 5.99 7.14 -5.11
C HIS A 160 4.48 7.00 -4.90
N LEU A 161 4.06 5.90 -4.28
CA LEU A 161 2.63 5.63 -4.05
C LEU A 161 2.23 6.01 -2.63
N THR A 162 1.22 6.87 -2.50
CA THR A 162 0.54 7.17 -1.22
C THR A 162 -0.95 6.84 -1.34
N PHE A 163 -1.49 6.16 -0.33
CA PHE A 163 -2.89 5.72 -0.34
C PHE A 163 -3.71 6.49 0.67
N SER A 164 -4.52 7.44 0.19
CA SER A 164 -5.42 8.29 0.99
C SER A 164 -6.89 8.16 0.58
N GLY A 165 -7.20 7.28 -0.38
CA GLY A 165 -8.54 7.12 -0.96
C GLY A 165 -8.79 8.06 -2.15
N SER A 166 -9.87 7.81 -2.90
CA SER A 166 -10.15 8.51 -4.16
C SER A 166 -10.32 10.02 -3.98
N LEU A 167 -11.08 10.44 -2.96
CA LEU A 167 -11.29 11.85 -2.67
C LEU A 167 -9.99 12.55 -2.24
N GLY A 168 -9.19 11.90 -1.38
CA GLY A 168 -7.88 12.39 -0.98
C GLY A 168 -6.92 12.55 -2.17
N GLY A 169 -6.97 11.62 -3.14
CA GLY A 169 -6.21 11.73 -4.38
C GLY A 169 -6.62 12.92 -5.25
N LEU A 170 -7.92 13.18 -5.41
CA LEU A 170 -8.40 14.36 -6.15
C LEU A 170 -8.01 15.68 -5.47
N ILE A 171 -8.06 15.74 -4.14
CA ILE A 171 -7.61 16.90 -3.36
C ILE A 171 -6.10 17.12 -3.56
N ALA A 172 -5.29 16.07 -3.46
CA ALA A 172 -3.85 16.15 -3.69
C ALA A 172 -3.48 16.64 -5.10
N LEU A 173 -4.27 16.28 -6.12
CA LEU A 173 -4.11 16.84 -7.47
C LEU A 173 -4.45 18.33 -7.52
N ALA A 174 -5.48 18.78 -6.79
CA ALA A 174 -5.85 20.18 -6.71
C ALA A 174 -4.76 21.03 -6.03
N GLU A 175 -4.09 20.46 -5.03
CA GLU A 175 -3.01 21.10 -4.25
C GLU A 175 -1.62 20.97 -4.90
N GLY A 176 -1.49 20.21 -5.99
CA GLY A 176 -0.22 20.00 -6.70
C GLY A 176 0.73 19.02 -6.01
N GLU A 177 0.23 18.25 -5.05
CA GLU A 177 0.98 17.26 -4.27
C GLU A 177 1.17 15.93 -5.02
N ALA A 178 0.34 15.66 -6.03
CA ALA A 178 0.39 14.46 -6.88
C ALA A 178 0.46 14.82 -8.38
N ASP A 179 1.04 13.90 -9.16
CA ASP A 179 1.09 13.97 -10.64
C ASP A 179 -0.07 13.17 -11.27
N LEU A 180 -0.51 12.12 -10.58
CA LEU A 180 -1.70 11.34 -10.93
C LEU A 180 -2.39 10.78 -9.68
N ALA A 181 -3.69 10.50 -9.77
CA ALA A 181 -4.47 9.92 -8.68
C ALA A 181 -5.32 8.74 -9.13
N GLY A 182 -5.38 7.68 -8.32
CA GLY A 182 -6.32 6.58 -8.53
C GLY A 182 -7.70 6.91 -7.97
N CYS A 183 -8.75 6.79 -8.79
CA CYS A 183 -10.11 7.19 -8.45
C CYS A 183 -11.16 6.18 -8.94
N HIS A 184 -12.20 5.99 -8.13
CA HIS A 184 -13.36 5.15 -8.41
C HIS A 184 -14.60 5.66 -7.64
N LEU A 185 -14.81 6.97 -7.65
CA LEU A 185 -15.96 7.58 -6.95
C LEU A 185 -17.20 7.45 -7.81
N TRP A 186 -18.21 6.76 -7.28
CA TRP A 186 -19.52 6.64 -7.89
C TRP A 186 -20.40 7.84 -7.51
N ASP A 187 -21.07 8.43 -8.51
CA ASP A 187 -21.99 9.55 -8.33
C ASP A 187 -23.43 9.06 -8.48
N GLU A 188 -24.24 9.32 -7.46
CA GLU A 188 -25.62 8.81 -7.39
C GLU A 188 -26.56 9.46 -8.40
N GLU A 189 -26.38 10.73 -8.68
CA GLU A 189 -27.28 11.49 -9.54
C GLU A 189 -27.09 11.12 -11.01
N SER A 190 -25.84 11.00 -11.46
CA SER A 190 -25.54 10.66 -12.85
C SER A 190 -25.42 9.16 -13.13
N ASP A 191 -25.33 8.32 -12.09
CA ASP A 191 -24.98 6.90 -12.18
C ASP A 191 -23.70 6.66 -13.01
N THR A 192 -22.71 7.53 -12.81
CA THR A 192 -21.41 7.43 -13.46
C THR A 192 -20.26 7.47 -12.46
N TYR A 193 -19.07 7.09 -12.90
CA TYR A 193 -17.85 7.16 -12.11
C TYR A 193 -17.00 8.37 -12.49
N ASN A 194 -16.34 8.94 -11.48
CA ASN A 194 -15.20 9.87 -11.52
C ASN A 194 -15.47 11.25 -12.14
N VAL A 195 -16.10 11.36 -13.31
CA VAL A 195 -16.29 12.61 -14.06
C VAL A 195 -16.96 13.72 -13.23
N PRO A 196 -18.06 13.48 -12.50
CA PRO A 196 -18.70 14.51 -11.67
C PRO A 196 -17.77 15.04 -10.57
N PHE A 197 -17.01 14.15 -9.92
CA PHE A 197 -16.07 14.52 -8.87
C PHE A 197 -14.86 15.28 -9.40
N VAL A 198 -14.33 14.89 -10.56
CA VAL A 198 -13.25 15.61 -11.25
C VAL A 198 -13.68 17.04 -11.57
N ARG A 199 -14.86 17.24 -12.16
CA ARG A 199 -15.38 18.58 -12.47
C ARG A 199 -15.56 19.46 -11.23
N ARG A 200 -15.96 18.85 -10.11
CA ARG A 200 -16.18 19.57 -8.84
C ARG A 200 -14.89 19.96 -8.13
N LEU A 201 -13.88 19.10 -8.15
CA LEU A 201 -12.64 19.27 -7.37
C LEU A 201 -11.48 19.86 -8.17
N LEU A 202 -11.52 19.77 -9.50
CA LEU A 202 -10.53 20.34 -10.41
C LEU A 202 -11.21 21.28 -11.43
N PRO A 203 -11.98 22.29 -10.98
CA PRO A 203 -12.77 23.13 -11.86
C PRO A 203 -11.89 23.92 -12.83
N GLY A 204 -12.25 23.90 -14.13
CA GLY A 204 -11.55 24.63 -15.17
C GLY A 204 -10.15 24.06 -15.53
N ARG A 205 -9.80 22.89 -15.00
CA ARG A 205 -8.58 22.17 -15.38
C ARG A 205 -8.94 21.07 -16.35
N ARG A 206 -8.21 21.02 -17.46
CA ARG A 206 -8.28 19.90 -18.40
C ARG A 206 -7.59 18.68 -17.77
N VAL A 207 -8.30 17.57 -17.67
CA VAL A 207 -7.86 16.36 -16.97
C VAL A 207 -8.09 15.13 -17.86
N ALA A 208 -7.11 14.24 -17.92
CA ALA A 208 -7.24 12.92 -18.53
C ALA A 208 -7.69 11.91 -17.48
N LEU A 209 -8.73 11.14 -17.81
CA LEU A 209 -9.13 9.92 -17.12
C LEU A 209 -8.60 8.75 -17.95
N LEU A 210 -7.50 8.15 -17.49
CA LEU A 210 -6.91 6.96 -18.07
C LEU A 210 -7.50 5.73 -17.38
N THR A 211 -8.37 4.99 -18.06
CA THR A 211 -9.03 3.82 -17.50
C THR A 211 -8.02 2.74 -17.16
N LEU A 212 -7.94 2.39 -15.87
CA LEU A 212 -7.15 1.26 -15.41
C LEU A 212 -7.89 -0.03 -15.74
N ALA A 213 -9.10 -0.20 -15.20
CA ALA A 213 -9.95 -1.35 -15.46
C ALA A 213 -11.37 -1.12 -14.90
N HIS A 214 -12.29 -1.99 -15.28
CA HIS A 214 -13.52 -2.21 -14.51
C HIS A 214 -13.27 -3.40 -13.58
N ARG A 215 -13.63 -3.26 -12.30
CA ARG A 215 -13.38 -4.28 -11.28
C ARG A 215 -14.67 -4.69 -10.58
N ARG A 216 -14.81 -5.99 -10.32
CA ARG A 216 -16.01 -6.53 -9.68
C ARG A 216 -15.98 -6.24 -8.18
N LEU A 217 -17.00 -5.55 -7.71
CA LEU A 217 -17.25 -5.25 -6.30
C LEU A 217 -18.34 -6.18 -5.77
N GLY A 218 -18.14 -6.71 -4.57
CA GLY A 218 -19.08 -7.65 -3.99
C GLY A 218 -18.81 -7.96 -2.53
N PHE A 219 -19.67 -8.78 -1.95
CA PHE A 219 -19.48 -9.27 -0.60
C PHE A 219 -18.38 -10.32 -0.56
N LEU A 220 -17.50 -10.18 0.42
CA LEU A 220 -16.51 -11.16 0.83
C LEU A 220 -17.10 -11.93 2.00
N LEU A 221 -17.07 -13.26 1.94
CA LEU A 221 -17.53 -14.13 3.01
C LEU A 221 -16.57 -15.29 3.22
N SER A 222 -16.57 -15.83 4.44
CA SER A 222 -15.86 -17.08 4.72
C SER A 222 -16.38 -18.23 3.84
N ALA A 223 -15.45 -19.02 3.30
CA ALA A 223 -15.76 -20.23 2.53
C ALA A 223 -16.49 -21.31 3.36
N ALA A 224 -16.48 -21.19 4.70
CA ALA A 224 -17.17 -22.10 5.62
C ALA A 224 -18.71 -22.05 5.48
N ASN A 225 -19.27 -21.01 4.85
CA ASN A 225 -20.72 -20.83 4.68
C ASN A 225 -21.13 -20.84 3.18
N PRO A 226 -20.96 -21.98 2.46
CA PRO A 226 -21.13 -22.02 1.00
C PRO A 226 -22.59 -21.84 0.54
N THR A 227 -23.57 -22.19 1.37
CA THR A 227 -25.00 -22.13 1.02
C THR A 227 -25.68 -20.83 1.46
N LEU A 228 -24.97 -19.94 2.16
CA LEU A 228 -25.54 -18.70 2.67
C LEU A 228 -25.94 -17.78 1.50
N LEU A 229 -27.22 -17.45 1.40
CA LEU A 229 -27.73 -16.50 0.41
C LEU A 229 -27.79 -15.11 1.05
N ILE A 230 -26.92 -14.21 0.61
CA ILE A 230 -26.85 -12.85 1.12
C ILE A 230 -26.84 -11.85 -0.05
N ASN A 231 -27.57 -10.76 0.10
CA ASN A 231 -27.62 -9.60 -0.78
C ASN A 231 -27.78 -8.33 0.08
N LEU A 232 -27.93 -7.16 -0.56
CA LEU A 232 -28.07 -5.91 0.18
C LEU A 232 -29.39 -5.87 0.97
N GLU A 233 -30.46 -6.42 0.41
CA GLU A 233 -31.82 -6.37 0.96
C GLU A 233 -31.98 -7.19 2.23
N ASN A 234 -31.28 -8.33 2.33
CA ASN A 234 -31.35 -9.21 3.50
C ASN A 234 -30.19 -9.03 4.48
N LEU A 235 -29.23 -8.13 4.18
CA LEU A 235 -28.02 -7.93 4.97
C LEU A 235 -28.32 -7.59 6.44
N ALA A 236 -29.24 -6.65 6.68
CA ALA A 236 -29.65 -6.21 8.02
C ALA A 236 -30.25 -7.34 8.88
N ASN A 237 -30.91 -8.31 8.23
CA ASN A 237 -31.57 -9.42 8.93
C ASN A 237 -30.68 -10.64 9.10
N SER A 238 -29.44 -10.61 8.58
CA SER A 238 -28.54 -11.75 8.58
C SER A 238 -27.85 -12.00 9.93
N GLY A 239 -27.72 -10.95 10.76
CA GLY A 239 -26.96 -11.01 12.02
C GLY A 239 -25.44 -11.16 11.85
N LEU A 240 -24.92 -11.09 10.62
CA LEU A 240 -23.49 -11.22 10.33
C LEU A 240 -22.71 -10.00 10.82
N ARG A 241 -21.51 -10.23 11.38
CA ARG A 241 -20.58 -9.16 11.75
C ARG A 241 -19.91 -8.59 10.52
N PHE A 242 -20.21 -7.33 10.23
CA PHE A 242 -19.69 -6.57 9.11
C PHE A 242 -18.29 -6.00 9.41
N ILE A 243 -17.46 -5.87 8.38
CA ILE A 243 -16.21 -5.10 8.41
C ILE A 243 -16.17 -4.16 7.20
N ASN A 244 -15.88 -2.87 7.44
CA ASN A 244 -15.95 -1.82 6.42
C ASN A 244 -14.58 -1.40 5.88
N ARG A 245 -14.59 -0.81 4.68
CA ARG A 245 -13.50 0.10 4.23
C ARG A 245 -13.65 1.45 4.94
N GLN A 246 -12.56 2.21 5.03
CA GLN A 246 -12.59 3.54 5.64
C GLN A 246 -13.61 4.49 4.99
N ARG A 247 -14.16 5.42 5.76
CA ARG A 247 -15.00 6.50 5.23
C ARG A 247 -14.28 7.27 4.10
N GLY A 248 -15.04 7.63 3.07
CA GLY A 248 -14.53 8.31 1.88
C GLY A 248 -13.87 7.41 0.83
N ALA A 249 -13.68 6.11 1.10
CA ALA A 249 -13.37 5.15 0.04
C ALA A 249 -14.57 5.02 -0.91
N GLY A 250 -14.34 4.91 -2.22
CA GLY A 250 -15.43 4.79 -3.21
C GLY A 250 -16.41 3.65 -2.90
N THR A 251 -15.87 2.52 -2.45
CA THR A 251 -16.64 1.35 -1.99
C THR A 251 -17.56 1.66 -0.80
N ARG A 252 -17.11 2.50 0.15
CA ARG A 252 -17.91 2.89 1.31
C ARG A 252 -19.00 3.90 0.91
N VAL A 253 -18.68 4.84 0.02
CA VAL A 253 -19.67 5.78 -0.55
C VAL A 253 -20.78 5.01 -1.28
N TRP A 254 -20.42 4.03 -2.10
CA TRP A 254 -21.39 3.17 -2.78
C TRP A 254 -22.26 2.39 -1.81
N LEU A 255 -21.67 1.76 -0.78
CA LEU A 255 -22.41 1.00 0.23
C LEU A 255 -23.40 1.88 1.01
N ASP A 256 -22.92 3.01 1.55
CA ASP A 256 -23.73 3.91 2.36
C ASP A 256 -24.95 4.41 1.56
N ALA A 257 -24.77 4.77 0.28
CA ALA A 257 -25.86 5.20 -0.59
C ALA A 257 -26.90 4.08 -0.83
N HIS A 258 -26.46 2.85 -1.08
CA HIS A 258 -27.37 1.72 -1.33
C HIS A 258 -28.12 1.29 -0.06
N LEU A 259 -27.46 1.27 1.10
CA LEU A 259 -28.14 1.01 2.37
C LEU A 259 -29.18 2.08 2.68
N HIS A 260 -28.86 3.36 2.45
CA HIS A 260 -29.80 4.45 2.61
C HIS A 260 -31.05 4.29 1.73
N ARG A 261 -30.90 3.93 0.44
CA ARG A 261 -32.04 3.66 -0.44
C ARG A 261 -32.93 2.51 0.05
N LEU A 262 -32.33 1.51 0.67
CA LEU A 262 -33.05 0.36 1.24
C LEU A 262 -33.64 0.66 2.63
N GLY A 263 -33.41 1.85 3.18
CA GLY A 263 -33.83 2.21 4.54
C GLY A 263 -33.09 1.44 5.62
N ILE A 264 -31.90 0.89 5.31
CA ILE A 264 -31.06 0.16 6.26
C ILE A 264 -30.15 1.16 6.96
N THR A 265 -30.20 1.20 8.29
CA THR A 265 -29.32 2.07 9.09
C THR A 265 -28.09 1.31 9.59
N PRO A 266 -26.94 1.99 9.78
CA PRO A 266 -25.71 1.38 10.31
C PRO A 266 -25.90 0.53 11.57
N GLU A 267 -26.81 0.92 12.46
CA GLU A 267 -27.06 0.25 13.74
C GLU A 267 -27.67 -1.14 13.58
N GLN A 268 -28.29 -1.42 12.42
CA GLN A 268 -28.84 -2.73 12.08
C GLN A 268 -27.76 -3.72 11.62
N LEU A 269 -26.52 -3.26 11.41
CA LEU A 269 -25.41 -4.05 10.92
C LEU A 269 -24.35 -4.18 12.03
N PRO A 270 -24.23 -5.35 12.69
CA PRO A 270 -23.22 -5.56 13.72
C PRO A 270 -21.81 -5.28 13.18
N GLY A 271 -21.03 -4.43 13.84
CA GLY A 271 -19.65 -4.12 13.43
C GLY A 271 -19.51 -3.10 12.30
N TYR A 272 -20.59 -2.41 11.89
CA TYR A 272 -20.53 -1.42 10.80
C TYR A 272 -19.54 -0.27 11.05
N ASP A 273 -19.22 0.02 12.30
CA ASP A 273 -18.23 1.02 12.72
C ASP A 273 -16.78 0.55 12.62
N GLN A 274 -16.53 -0.75 12.42
CA GLN A 274 -15.18 -1.28 12.24
C GLN A 274 -14.67 -1.01 10.82
N GLU A 275 -13.50 -0.38 10.70
CA GLU A 275 -12.96 0.08 9.42
C GLU A 275 -11.54 -0.43 9.17
N LYS A 276 -11.24 -0.69 7.89
CA LYS A 276 -9.90 -1.04 7.38
C LYS A 276 -9.51 -0.18 6.19
N ARG A 277 -8.20 -0.04 5.96
CA ARG A 277 -7.59 0.88 4.97
C ARG A 277 -7.34 0.24 3.62
N THR A 278 -7.32 -1.08 3.52
CA THR A 278 -7.24 -1.81 2.25
C THR A 278 -8.32 -2.89 2.08
N HIS A 279 -8.53 -3.34 0.84
CA HIS A 279 -9.40 -4.50 0.56
C HIS A 279 -8.82 -5.79 1.17
N SER A 280 -7.50 -5.94 1.17
CA SER A 280 -6.81 -7.10 1.74
C SER A 280 -6.98 -7.18 3.26
N GLU A 281 -6.99 -6.03 3.97
CA GLU A 281 -7.27 -6.01 5.41
C GLU A 281 -8.71 -6.41 5.72
N VAL A 282 -9.69 -6.02 4.89
CA VAL A 282 -11.08 -6.49 5.01
C VAL A 282 -11.14 -8.02 4.82
N ALA A 283 -10.54 -8.53 3.75
CA ALA A 283 -10.48 -9.95 3.46
C ALA A 283 -9.81 -10.74 4.60
N GLN A 284 -8.69 -10.23 5.13
CA GLN A 284 -7.97 -10.83 6.24
C GLN A 284 -8.84 -10.96 7.50
N MET A 285 -9.58 -9.91 7.89
CA MET A 285 -10.45 -9.97 9.07
C MET A 285 -11.50 -11.08 8.96
N ILE A 286 -12.00 -11.32 7.75
CA ILE A 286 -12.99 -12.37 7.46
C ILE A 286 -12.32 -13.74 7.47
N ALA A 287 -11.16 -13.87 6.83
CA ALA A 287 -10.39 -15.12 6.79
C ALA A 287 -9.95 -15.57 8.21
N GLU A 288 -9.63 -14.63 9.08
CA GLU A 288 -9.25 -14.87 10.48
C GLU A 288 -10.48 -15.06 11.41
N GLY A 289 -11.71 -15.00 10.89
CA GLY A 289 -12.95 -15.18 11.67
C GLY A 289 -13.29 -14.03 12.61
N GLN A 290 -12.60 -12.89 12.48
CA GLN A 290 -12.85 -11.68 13.27
C GLN A 290 -14.06 -10.88 12.76
N ALA A 291 -14.41 -11.06 11.48
CA ALA A 291 -15.64 -10.60 10.88
C ALA A 291 -16.26 -11.72 10.02
N ASP A 292 -17.54 -11.60 9.67
CA ASP A 292 -18.25 -12.62 8.88
C ASP A 292 -18.45 -12.20 7.43
N ILE A 293 -18.60 -10.89 7.20
CA ILE A 293 -18.85 -10.30 5.88
C ILE A 293 -18.23 -8.91 5.75
N GLY A 294 -17.86 -8.53 4.54
CA GLY A 294 -17.43 -7.17 4.23
C GLY A 294 -17.54 -6.90 2.73
N LEU A 295 -17.37 -5.64 2.33
CA LEU A 295 -17.42 -5.23 0.93
C LEU A 295 -16.01 -5.02 0.37
N GLY A 296 -15.74 -5.57 -0.81
CA GLY A 296 -14.42 -5.48 -1.44
C GLY A 296 -14.37 -5.99 -2.87
N VAL A 297 -13.18 -5.97 -3.46
CA VAL A 297 -12.93 -6.42 -4.83
C VAL A 297 -12.72 -7.93 -4.87
N GLU A 298 -13.15 -8.58 -5.96
CA GLU A 298 -13.02 -10.03 -6.15
C GLU A 298 -11.58 -10.54 -6.02
N ALA A 299 -10.60 -9.77 -6.51
CA ALA A 299 -9.18 -10.08 -6.36
C ALA A 299 -8.75 -10.31 -4.90
N ALA A 300 -9.30 -9.53 -3.97
CA ALA A 300 -9.03 -9.70 -2.54
C ALA A 300 -9.71 -10.95 -1.97
N ALA A 301 -10.90 -11.30 -2.47
CA ALA A 301 -11.55 -12.55 -2.07
C ALA A 301 -10.72 -13.77 -2.51
N LEU A 302 -10.28 -13.79 -3.78
CA LEU A 302 -9.46 -14.86 -4.35
C LEU A 302 -8.14 -15.04 -3.59
N ALA A 303 -7.45 -13.94 -3.30
CA ALA A 303 -6.17 -13.97 -2.59
C ALA A 303 -6.25 -14.55 -1.17
N PHE A 304 -7.43 -14.51 -0.53
CA PHE A 304 -7.66 -15.03 0.82
C PHE A 304 -8.54 -16.30 0.83
N GLY A 305 -8.81 -16.90 -0.34
CA GLY A 305 -9.65 -18.09 -0.46
C GLY A 305 -11.08 -17.88 0.04
N LEU A 306 -11.59 -16.65 -0.03
CA LEU A 306 -12.92 -16.27 0.42
C LEU A 306 -13.96 -16.49 -0.69
N ARG A 307 -15.19 -16.72 -0.28
CA ARG A 307 -16.34 -16.69 -1.20
C ARG A 307 -16.63 -15.24 -1.58
N PHE A 308 -16.86 -15.03 -2.87
CA PHE A 308 -17.23 -13.73 -3.43
C PHE A 308 -18.67 -13.76 -3.97
N ILE A 309 -19.47 -12.75 -3.61
CA ILE A 309 -20.81 -12.55 -4.15
C ILE A 309 -20.84 -11.21 -4.87
N PRO A 310 -20.89 -11.19 -6.22
CA PRO A 310 -20.82 -9.96 -7.00
C PRO A 310 -22.05 -9.09 -6.77
N LEU A 311 -21.85 -7.78 -6.67
CA LEU A 311 -22.92 -6.79 -6.54
C LEU A 311 -22.94 -5.80 -7.70
N THR A 312 -21.76 -5.32 -8.11
CA THR A 312 -21.63 -4.33 -9.20
C THR A 312 -20.23 -4.38 -9.81
N GLU A 313 -20.04 -3.62 -10.88
CA GLU A 313 -18.72 -3.27 -11.39
C GLU A 313 -18.38 -1.82 -11.02
N GLU A 314 -17.12 -1.59 -10.64
CA GLU A 314 -16.55 -0.27 -10.37
C GLU A 314 -15.57 0.09 -11.48
N ARG A 315 -15.73 1.28 -12.07
CA ARG A 315 -14.71 1.83 -12.98
C ARG A 315 -13.61 2.49 -12.17
N TYR A 316 -12.38 2.05 -12.40
CA TYR A 316 -11.18 2.64 -11.80
C TYR A 316 -10.38 3.42 -12.85
N ASP A 317 -10.21 4.71 -12.63
CA ASP A 317 -9.44 5.59 -13.51
C ASP A 317 -8.21 6.15 -12.79
N LEU A 318 -7.14 6.36 -13.56
CA LEU A 318 -6.02 7.22 -13.20
C LEU A 318 -6.33 8.63 -13.70
N ILE A 319 -6.48 9.55 -12.75
CA ILE A 319 -6.81 10.96 -12.97
C ILE A 319 -5.50 11.73 -13.12
N ILE A 320 -5.29 12.36 -14.28
CA ILE A 320 -4.02 12.99 -14.65
C ILE A 320 -4.29 14.41 -15.18
N PRO A 321 -3.83 15.47 -14.50
CA PRO A 321 -3.91 16.83 -15.02
C PRO A 321 -3.17 16.97 -16.38
N ALA A 322 -3.68 17.80 -17.28
CA ALA A 322 -3.11 17.96 -18.63
C ALA A 322 -1.62 18.37 -18.60
N GLU A 323 -1.23 19.19 -17.64
CA GLU A 323 0.15 19.62 -17.40
C GLU A 323 1.09 18.47 -17.01
N ALA A 324 0.57 17.40 -16.39
CA ALA A 324 1.32 16.20 -16.04
C ALA A 324 1.33 15.17 -17.19
N TRP A 325 0.39 15.25 -18.14
CA TRP A 325 0.24 14.25 -19.20
C TRP A 325 1.51 14.05 -20.03
N ALA A 326 2.25 15.12 -20.32
CA ALA A 326 3.48 15.06 -21.12
C ALA A 326 4.67 14.42 -20.37
N PHE A 327 4.53 14.13 -19.08
CA PHE A 327 5.60 13.54 -18.29
C PHE A 327 5.92 12.12 -18.76
N SER A 328 7.20 11.84 -19.03
CA SER A 328 7.66 10.58 -19.64
C SER A 328 7.16 9.33 -18.90
N PRO A 329 7.22 9.24 -17.55
CA PRO A 329 6.70 8.08 -16.83
C PRO A 329 5.18 7.88 -16.97
N ILE A 330 4.41 8.96 -17.13
CA ILE A 330 2.96 8.89 -17.37
C ILE A 330 2.68 8.34 -18.77
N GLN A 331 3.41 8.82 -19.78
CA GLN A 331 3.28 8.30 -21.14
C GLN A 331 3.68 6.82 -21.22
N ALA A 332 4.76 6.43 -20.53
CA ALA A 332 5.19 5.04 -20.45
C ALA A 332 4.14 4.14 -19.78
N LEU A 333 3.54 4.60 -18.66
CA LEU A 333 2.44 3.90 -18.00
C LEU A 333 1.22 3.77 -18.92
N ALA A 334 0.79 4.86 -19.56
CA ALA A 334 -0.34 4.86 -20.48
C ALA A 334 -0.11 3.88 -21.64
N HIS A 335 1.09 3.85 -22.20
CA HIS A 335 1.47 2.90 -23.25
C HIS A 335 1.45 1.45 -22.72
N TRP A 336 2.07 1.18 -21.57
CA TRP A 336 2.12 -0.16 -20.98
C TRP A 336 0.72 -0.74 -20.79
N LEU A 337 -0.23 0.05 -20.29
CA LEU A 337 -1.63 -0.37 -20.13
C LEU A 337 -2.31 -0.81 -21.44
N THR A 338 -1.84 -0.36 -22.60
CA THR A 338 -2.38 -0.80 -23.89
C THR A 338 -1.87 -2.17 -24.33
N THR A 339 -0.79 -2.68 -23.73
CA THR A 339 -0.13 -3.93 -24.13
C THR A 339 -0.89 -5.19 -23.68
N ASP A 340 -0.73 -6.28 -24.43
CA ASP A 340 -1.29 -7.59 -24.07
C ASP A 340 -0.71 -8.13 -22.76
N THR A 341 0.57 -7.84 -22.48
CA THR A 341 1.23 -8.19 -21.22
C THR A 341 0.49 -7.57 -20.04
N ALA A 342 0.24 -6.26 -20.07
CA ALA A 342 -0.48 -5.58 -18.98
C ALA A 342 -1.90 -6.14 -18.81
N ARG A 343 -2.63 -6.32 -19.91
CA ARG A 343 -3.99 -6.89 -19.88
C ARG A 343 -4.00 -8.29 -19.28
N THR A 344 -3.07 -9.15 -19.68
CA THR A 344 -2.95 -10.51 -19.17
C THR A 344 -2.65 -10.54 -17.68
N GLU A 345 -1.70 -9.71 -17.22
CA GLU A 345 -1.33 -9.64 -15.80
C GLU A 345 -2.47 -9.10 -14.93
N MET A 346 -3.25 -8.13 -15.42
CA MET A 346 -4.42 -7.63 -14.69
C MET A 346 -5.57 -8.63 -14.66
N ILE A 347 -5.83 -9.36 -15.76
CA ILE A 347 -6.80 -10.46 -15.76
C ILE A 347 -6.41 -11.52 -14.72
N ALA A 348 -5.11 -11.81 -14.60
CA ALA A 348 -4.59 -12.80 -13.65
C ALA A 348 -4.81 -12.40 -12.17
N LEU A 349 -5.06 -11.13 -11.86
CA LEU A 349 -5.46 -10.69 -10.51
C LEU A 349 -6.87 -11.20 -10.14
N GLY A 350 -7.70 -11.51 -11.14
CA GLY A 350 -9.08 -11.97 -10.97
C GLY A 350 -10.09 -10.86 -10.71
N GLY A 351 -11.23 -10.92 -11.40
CA GLY A 351 -12.33 -9.96 -11.25
C GLY A 351 -12.10 -8.58 -11.88
N TYR A 352 -11.17 -8.47 -12.83
CA TYR A 352 -10.94 -7.28 -13.65
C TYR A 352 -11.45 -7.53 -15.08
N ASP A 353 -12.32 -6.65 -15.59
CA ASP A 353 -12.60 -6.49 -17.02
C ASP A 353 -11.65 -5.41 -17.58
N VAL A 354 -10.83 -5.85 -18.54
CA VAL A 354 -9.77 -5.04 -19.14
C VAL A 354 -10.10 -4.53 -20.54
N LYS A 355 -11.35 -4.63 -21.01
CA LYS A 355 -11.74 -4.16 -22.36
C LYS A 355 -11.42 -2.68 -22.58
N GLU A 356 -11.63 -1.85 -21.55
CA GLU A 356 -11.37 -0.42 -21.61
C GLU A 356 -10.02 0.01 -21.05
N THR A 357 -9.19 -0.93 -20.57
CA THR A 357 -7.85 -0.61 -20.04
C THR A 357 -7.02 0.16 -21.06
N GLY A 358 -6.40 1.25 -20.59
CA GLY A 358 -5.58 2.16 -21.40
C GLY A 358 -6.39 3.19 -22.19
N ARG A 359 -7.72 3.16 -22.14
CA ARG A 359 -8.58 4.17 -22.77
C ARG A 359 -8.42 5.50 -22.06
N VAL A 360 -8.31 6.59 -22.82
CA VAL A 360 -8.21 7.95 -22.28
C VAL A 360 -9.48 8.72 -22.60
N GLN A 361 -10.07 9.35 -21.58
CA GLN A 361 -11.15 10.30 -21.71
C GLN A 361 -10.70 11.66 -21.17
N TRP A 362 -10.80 12.71 -21.99
CA TRP A 362 -10.52 14.06 -21.53
C TRP A 362 -11.78 14.73 -20.96
N VAL A 363 -11.62 15.41 -19.83
CA VAL A 363 -12.63 16.21 -19.16
C VAL A 363 -12.09 17.63 -19.04
N GLU A 364 -12.96 18.62 -19.25
CA GLU A 364 -12.69 20.06 -19.16
C GLU A 364 -13.56 20.72 -18.10
#